data_AF-A0A497B1P6-F1
#
_entry.id   AF-A0A497B1P6-F1
#
_cell.length_a   1.000
_cell.length_b   1.000
_cell.length_c   1.000
_cell.angle_alpha   90.00
_cell.angle_beta   90.00
_cell.angle_gamma   90.00
#
_symmetry.space_group_name_H-M   'P 1'
#
loop_
_entity.id
_entity.type
_entity.pdbx_description
1 polymer ?
#
loop_
_entity_poly.entity_id
_entity_poly.type
_entity_poly.pdbx_seq_one_letter_code
_entity_poly.pdbx_strand_id
1 'polypeptide(L)'
;MESSRELMKEKAYQIQGLLNSILRLALEDLPLEKQMDQALQITLTLPWLKKDAKGAIFLVRSPNTLDLFTARNLPEPVHKLCAQIPFGKCLCGKAAQTRNIQFASRIEDSHEITYPGMKPHGHYCVPILLDDEVVGVLML
;
A
#
# COMPACT_ATOMS: atom_id res chain seq x y z
N MET A 1 -31.18 3.98 9.59
CA MET A 1 -30.83 2.58 9.29
C MET A 1 -30.81 2.30 7.79
N GLU A 2 -31.82 2.73 7.00
CA GLU A 2 -31.85 2.62 5.52
C GLU A 2 -30.58 3.15 4.83
N SER A 3 -30.19 4.41 5.11
CA SER A 3 -29.04 5.08 4.50
C SER A 3 -27.69 4.40 4.76
N SER A 4 -27.53 3.72 5.90
CA SER A 4 -26.30 2.97 6.21
C SER A 4 -26.20 1.67 5.40
N ARG A 5 -27.33 1.04 5.08
CA ARG A 5 -27.38 -0.14 4.20
C ARG A 5 -27.12 0.20 2.74
N GLU A 6 -27.64 1.33 2.26
CA GLU A 6 -27.37 1.81 0.90
C GLU A 6 -25.89 2.15 0.71
N LEU A 7 -25.28 2.84 1.69
CA LEU A 7 -23.84 3.14 1.66
C LEU A 7 -22.98 1.87 1.65
N MET A 8 -23.35 0.84 2.41
CA MET A 8 -22.64 -0.45 2.38
C MET A 8 -22.76 -1.15 1.03
N LYS A 9 -23.94 -1.10 0.40
CA LYS A 9 -24.14 -1.66 -0.95
C LYS A 9 -23.31 -0.92 -1.99
N GLU A 10 -23.28 0.41 -1.92
CA GLU A 10 -22.49 1.23 -2.84
C GLU A 10 -21.00 0.92 -2.73
N LYS A 11 -20.47 0.87 -1.50
CA LYS A 11 -19.07 0.47 -1.25
C LYS A 11 -18.77 -0.93 -1.74
N ALA A 12 -19.64 -1.90 -1.48
CA ALA A 12 -19.46 -3.28 -1.95
C ALA A 12 -19.40 -3.35 -3.48
N TYR A 13 -20.29 -2.62 -4.16
CA TYR A 13 -20.29 -2.55 -5.63
C TYR A 13 -19.00 -1.91 -6.18
N GLN A 14 -18.54 -0.83 -5.55
CA GLN A 14 -17.29 -0.16 -5.92
C GLN A 14 -16.06 -1.06 -5.69
N ILE A 15 -16.00 -1.79 -4.57
CA ILE A 15 -14.94 -2.78 -4.30
C ILE A 15 -14.97 -3.90 -5.35
N GLN A 16 -16.15 -4.42 -5.68
CA GLN A 16 -16.27 -5.48 -6.66
C GLN A 16 -15.84 -5.04 -8.08
N GLY A 17 -16.19 -3.83 -8.48
CA GLY A 17 -15.72 -3.23 -9.74
C GLY A 17 -14.19 -3.12 -9.77
N LEU A 18 -13.60 -2.65 -8.67
CA LEU A 18 -12.15 -2.51 -8.53
C LEU A 18 -11.42 -3.85 -8.59
N LEU A 19 -11.90 -4.85 -7.85
CA LEU A 19 -11.35 -6.21 -7.87
C LEU A 19 -11.37 -6.79 -9.28
N ASN A 20 -12.48 -6.62 -10.01
CA ASN A 20 -12.57 -7.07 -11.40
C ASN A 20 -11.55 -6.38 -12.32
N SER A 21 -11.30 -5.08 -12.13
CA SER A 21 -10.28 -4.35 -12.88
C SER A 21 -8.88 -4.88 -12.61
N ILE A 22 -8.52 -5.13 -11.34
CA ILE A 22 -7.22 -5.69 -10.97
C ILE A 22 -7.06 -7.13 -11.51
N LEU A 23 -8.09 -7.95 -11.40
CA LEU A 23 -8.07 -9.32 -11.93
C LEU A 23 -7.87 -9.35 -13.45
N ARG A 24 -8.55 -8.45 -14.18
CA ARG A 24 -8.34 -8.31 -15.64
C ARG A 24 -6.91 -7.90 -15.96
N LEU A 25 -6.41 -6.90 -15.25
CA LEU A 25 -5.03 -6.41 -15.40
C LEU A 25 -3.99 -7.52 -15.16
N ALA A 26 -4.23 -8.39 -14.17
CA ALA A 26 -3.34 -9.51 -13.88
C ALA A 26 -3.26 -10.55 -15.01
N LEU A 27 -4.23 -10.56 -15.93
CA LEU A 27 -4.26 -11.44 -17.10
C LEU A 27 -3.67 -10.78 -18.36
N GLU A 28 -3.35 -9.50 -18.32
CA GLU A 28 -2.74 -8.79 -19.45
C GLU A 28 -1.26 -9.18 -19.60
N ASP A 29 -0.79 -9.25 -20.85
CA ASP A 29 0.62 -9.47 -21.16
C ASP A 29 1.40 -8.16 -20.99
N LEU A 30 1.68 -7.82 -19.73
CA LEU A 30 2.39 -6.62 -19.33
C LEU A 30 3.54 -6.99 -18.38
N PRO A 31 4.65 -6.23 -18.39
CA PRO A 31 5.69 -6.37 -17.37
C PRO A 31 5.09 -6.21 -15.97
N LEU A 32 5.55 -7.03 -15.01
CA LEU A 32 5.06 -7.01 -13.63
C LEU A 32 5.06 -5.60 -13.00
N GLU A 33 6.08 -4.80 -13.30
CA GLU A 33 6.19 -3.42 -12.82
C GLU A 33 5.02 -2.55 -13.31
N LYS A 34 4.65 -2.68 -14.58
CA LYS A 34 3.49 -1.98 -15.18
C LYS A 34 2.19 -2.46 -14.54
N GLN A 35 2.03 -3.76 -14.36
CA GLN A 35 0.84 -4.34 -13.72
C GLN A 35 0.69 -3.84 -12.28
N MET A 36 1.76 -3.85 -11.47
CA MET A 36 1.70 -3.39 -10.08
C MET A 36 1.46 -1.87 -9.99
N ASP A 37 2.08 -1.09 -10.87
CA ASP A 37 1.90 0.36 -10.94
C ASP A 37 0.45 0.76 -11.30
N GLN A 38 -0.16 0.03 -12.23
CA GLN A 38 -1.56 0.21 -12.61
C GLN A 38 -2.53 -0.32 -11.53
N ALA A 39 -2.24 -1.46 -10.91
CA ALA A 39 -3.04 -1.99 -9.81
C ALA A 39 -3.04 -1.05 -8.60
N LEU A 40 -1.89 -0.46 -8.27
CA LEU A 40 -1.77 0.57 -7.25
C LEU A 40 -2.59 1.81 -7.62
N GLN A 41 -2.49 2.29 -8.86
CA GLN A 41 -3.29 3.41 -9.33
C GLN A 41 -4.79 3.12 -9.21
N ILE A 42 -5.26 1.96 -9.65
CA ILE A 42 -6.66 1.53 -9.54
C ILE A 42 -7.09 1.55 -8.07
N THR A 43 -6.30 0.97 -7.16
CA THR A 43 -6.56 0.94 -5.72
C THR A 43 -6.76 2.33 -5.13
N LEU A 44 -5.95 3.30 -5.57
CA LEU A 44 -6.00 4.68 -5.08
C LEU A 44 -7.17 5.50 -5.64
N THR A 45 -7.93 4.99 -6.62
CA THR A 45 -9.13 5.68 -7.15
C THR A 45 -10.38 5.51 -6.28
N LEU A 46 -10.32 4.69 -5.22
CA LEU A 46 -11.45 4.46 -4.32
C LEU A 46 -11.98 5.78 -3.72
N PRO A 47 -13.26 6.13 -3.93
CA PRO A 47 -13.81 7.43 -3.52
C PRO A 47 -13.76 7.73 -2.02
N TRP A 48 -13.69 6.70 -1.18
CA TRP A 48 -13.60 6.83 0.27
C TRP A 48 -12.16 6.83 0.80
N LEU A 49 -11.16 6.69 -0.07
CA LEU A 49 -9.80 7.09 0.27
C LEU A 49 -9.68 8.62 0.22
N LYS A 50 -8.67 9.18 0.88
CA LYS A 50 -8.45 10.63 0.86
C LYS A 50 -8.20 11.11 -0.58
N LYS A 51 -8.58 12.35 -0.86
CA LYS A 51 -8.48 13.00 -2.19
C LYS A 51 -7.06 13.01 -2.81
N ASP A 52 -6.02 12.84 -1.99
CA ASP A 52 -4.62 12.70 -2.40
C ASP A 52 -4.03 11.37 -1.89
N ALA A 53 -4.76 10.27 -2.09
CA ALA A 53 -4.31 8.94 -1.66
C ALA A 53 -2.93 8.65 -2.24
N LYS A 54 -2.03 8.21 -1.36
CA LYS A 54 -0.65 7.85 -1.68
C LYS A 54 -0.50 6.38 -1.47
N GLY A 55 0.43 5.77 -2.16
CA GLY A 55 0.74 4.39 -1.87
C GLY A 55 2.03 3.96 -2.50
N ALA A 56 2.50 2.81 -2.04
CA ALA A 56 3.65 2.13 -2.59
C ALA A 56 3.46 0.62 -2.48
N ILE A 57 4.08 -0.10 -3.41
CA ILE A 57 4.27 -1.53 -3.32
C ILE A 57 5.77 -1.77 -3.16
N PHE A 58 6.11 -2.54 -2.13
CA PHE A 58 7.46 -3.02 -1.89
C PHE A 58 7.52 -4.53 -2.14
N LEU A 59 8.64 -5.03 -2.65
CA LEU A 59 8.87 -6.46 -2.87
C LEU A 59 10.12 -6.94 -2.14
N VAL A 60 10.12 -8.20 -1.72
CA VAL A 60 11.30 -8.84 -1.15
C VAL A 60 12.20 -9.33 -2.28
N ARG A 61 13.34 -8.67 -2.49
CA ARG A 61 14.36 -9.06 -3.49
C ARG A 61 15.68 -9.51 -2.88
N SER A 62 15.90 -9.17 -1.61
CA SER A 62 17.01 -9.63 -0.79
C SER A 62 16.47 -10.13 0.55
N PRO A 63 17.14 -11.09 1.21
CA PRO A 63 16.67 -11.62 2.49
C PRO A 63 16.36 -10.52 3.50
N ASN A 64 15.16 -10.58 4.09
CA ASN A 64 14.68 -9.64 5.11
C ASN A 64 14.74 -8.16 4.71
N THR A 65 14.65 -7.84 3.41
CA THR A 65 14.68 -6.46 2.92
C THR A 65 13.58 -6.24 1.88
N LEU A 66 12.82 -5.16 2.06
CA LEU A 66 11.82 -4.66 1.14
C LEU A 66 12.45 -3.63 0.21
N ASP A 67 12.35 -3.84 -1.09
CA ASP A 67 12.74 -2.85 -2.11
C ASP A 67 11.48 -2.13 -2.61
N LEU A 68 11.56 -0.81 -2.74
CA LEU A 68 10.49 -0.01 -3.35
C LEU A 68 10.33 -0.43 -4.81
N PHE A 69 9.18 -0.98 -5.17
CA PHE A 69 8.90 -1.49 -6.52
C PHE A 69 8.08 -0.51 -7.35
N THR A 70 7.04 0.11 -6.77
CA THR A 70 6.31 1.21 -7.39
C THR A 70 5.71 2.12 -6.33
N ALA A 71 5.49 3.39 -6.67
CA ALA A 71 4.95 4.41 -5.80
C ALA A 71 4.05 5.39 -6.57
N ARG A 72 2.98 5.85 -5.91
CA ARG A 72 2.06 6.86 -6.43
C ARG A 72 1.87 7.97 -5.41
N ASN A 73 1.91 9.22 -5.88
CA ASN A 73 1.68 10.42 -5.09
C ASN A 73 2.60 10.57 -3.85
N LEU A 74 3.74 9.86 -3.82
CA LEU A 74 4.75 9.97 -2.76
C LEU A 74 5.77 11.08 -3.08
N PRO A 75 6.14 11.94 -2.10
CA PRO A 75 7.18 12.95 -2.27
C PRO A 75 8.54 12.34 -2.60
N GLU A 76 9.33 13.00 -3.44
CA GLU A 76 10.66 12.53 -3.88
C GLU A 76 11.59 12.04 -2.73
N PRO A 77 11.67 12.71 -1.56
CA PRO A 77 12.49 12.22 -0.46
C PRO A 77 12.11 10.82 0.01
N VAL A 78 10.82 10.46 -0.06
CA VAL A 78 10.34 9.13 0.35
C VAL A 78 10.86 8.05 -0.59
N HIS A 79 10.99 8.32 -1.89
CA HIS A 79 11.55 7.35 -2.84
C HIS A 79 12.99 6.97 -2.47
N LYS A 80 13.79 7.93 -2.00
CA LYS A 80 15.17 7.70 -1.58
C LYS A 80 15.24 7.04 -0.19
N LEU A 81 14.49 7.56 0.78
CA LEU A 81 14.53 7.08 2.17
C LEU A 81 13.91 5.69 2.34
N CYS A 82 12.92 5.36 1.51
CA CYS A 82 12.23 4.08 1.51
C CYS A 82 12.67 3.16 0.37
N ALA A 83 13.74 3.49 -0.38
CA ALA A 83 14.21 2.67 -1.49
C ALA A 83 14.46 1.22 -1.06
N GLN A 84 15.04 1.05 0.13
CA GLN A 84 15.25 -0.24 0.78
C GLN A 84 14.91 -0.14 2.27
N ILE A 85 14.06 -1.05 2.74
CA ILE A 85 13.57 -1.11 4.11
C ILE A 85 13.85 -2.51 4.68
N PRO A 86 14.79 -2.63 5.64
CA PRO A 86 14.96 -3.86 6.40
C PRO A 86 13.68 -4.25 7.15
N PHE A 87 13.45 -5.54 7.32
CA PHE A 87 12.36 -6.04 8.16
C PHE A 87 12.50 -5.49 9.58
N GLY A 88 11.38 -5.13 10.19
CA GLY A 88 11.30 -4.47 11.50
C GLY A 88 11.53 -2.95 11.49
N LYS A 89 12.07 -2.37 10.41
CA LYS A 89 12.27 -0.92 10.29
C LYS A 89 10.99 -0.23 9.85
N CYS A 90 10.57 0.82 10.56
CA CYS A 90 9.32 1.56 10.34
C CYS A 90 8.06 0.66 10.21
N LEU A 91 6.91 1.22 9.79
CA LEU A 91 5.66 0.45 9.70
C LEU A 91 5.69 -0.61 8.58
N CYS A 92 6.28 -0.30 7.42
CA CYS A 92 6.41 -1.26 6.32
C CYS A 92 7.26 -2.47 6.72
N GLY A 93 8.43 -2.22 7.32
CA GLY A 93 9.31 -3.31 7.77
C GLY A 93 8.69 -4.08 8.94
N LYS A 94 7.96 -3.44 9.86
CA LYS A 94 7.20 -4.15 10.91
C LYS A 94 6.10 -5.03 10.34
N ALA A 95 5.41 -4.58 9.29
CA ALA A 95 4.41 -5.40 8.61
C ALA A 95 5.03 -6.66 8.01
N ALA A 96 6.18 -6.52 7.36
CA ALA A 96 6.94 -7.66 6.84
C ALA A 96 7.47 -8.58 7.95
N GLN A 97 8.04 -8.03 9.03
CA GLN A 97 8.59 -8.85 10.11
C GLN A 97 7.52 -9.64 10.87
N THR A 98 6.38 -9.01 11.15
CA THR A 98 5.32 -9.59 11.98
C THR A 98 4.29 -10.38 11.19
N ARG A 99 4.30 -10.28 9.85
CA ARG A 99 3.29 -10.85 8.94
C ARG A 99 1.87 -10.36 9.27
N ASN A 100 1.76 -9.21 9.94
CA ASN A 100 0.51 -8.59 10.35
C ASN A 100 0.37 -7.18 9.79
N ILE A 101 -0.87 -6.76 9.53
CA ILE A 101 -1.17 -5.39 9.11
C ILE A 101 -0.69 -4.41 10.19
N GLN A 102 0.07 -3.40 9.78
CA GLN A 102 0.45 -2.29 10.65
C GLN A 102 -0.39 -1.07 10.26
N PHE A 103 -1.02 -0.45 11.24
CA PHE A 103 -1.82 0.75 11.05
C PHE A 103 -1.38 1.84 12.02
N ALA A 104 -1.18 3.05 11.48
CA ALA A 104 -1.07 4.26 12.28
C ALA A 104 -2.08 5.28 11.76
N SER A 105 -2.87 5.88 12.67
CA SER A 105 -3.91 6.86 12.30
C SER A 105 -3.38 8.28 12.10
N ARG A 106 -2.16 8.56 12.58
CA ARG A 106 -1.45 9.85 12.52
C ARG A 106 0.07 9.62 12.56
N ILE A 107 0.85 10.70 12.43
CA ILE A 107 2.27 10.67 12.77
C ILE A 107 2.38 10.44 14.28
N GLU A 108 2.67 9.20 14.66
CA GLU A 108 3.03 8.82 16.03
C GLU A 108 4.52 8.47 16.09
N ASP A 109 5.06 8.35 17.31
CA ASP A 109 6.48 8.08 17.63
C ASP A 109 7.08 6.85 16.92
N SER A 110 6.24 5.99 16.30
CA SER A 110 6.66 4.88 15.45
C SER A 110 7.14 5.30 14.04
N HIS A 111 7.11 6.60 13.70
CA HIS A 111 7.67 7.12 12.46
C HIS A 111 9.19 7.26 12.56
N GLU A 112 9.90 6.23 12.12
CA GLU A 112 11.37 6.25 12.02
C GLU A 112 11.87 7.02 10.78
N ILE A 113 10.99 7.34 9.83
CA ILE A 113 11.30 8.10 8.60
C ILE A 113 10.52 9.41 8.61
N THR A 114 11.24 10.53 8.72
CA THR A 114 10.68 11.89 8.76
C THR A 114 11.38 12.79 7.74
N TYR A 115 10.68 13.80 7.21
CA TYR A 115 11.26 14.80 6.29
C TYR A 115 10.63 16.20 6.49
N PRO A 116 11.35 17.30 6.15
CA PRO A 116 10.82 18.66 6.29
C PRO A 116 9.49 18.86 5.54
N GLY A 117 8.48 19.38 6.23
CA GLY A 117 7.15 19.65 5.66
C GLY A 117 6.15 18.48 5.70
N MET A 118 6.47 17.38 6.39
CA MET A 118 5.57 16.23 6.57
C MET A 118 4.28 16.63 7.32
N LYS A 119 3.12 16.49 6.66
CA LYS A 119 1.80 16.70 7.28
C LYS A 119 1.33 15.42 7.98
N PRO A 120 0.53 15.49 9.06
CA PRO A 120 -0.08 14.31 9.68
C PRO A 120 -0.83 13.44 8.67
N HIS A 121 -0.48 12.15 8.61
CA HIS A 121 -1.14 11.15 7.79
C HIS A 121 -1.15 9.81 8.50
N GLY A 122 -2.05 8.94 8.06
CA GLY A 122 -2.05 7.54 8.48
C GLY A 122 -1.35 6.68 7.44
N HIS A 123 -0.96 5.47 7.85
CA HIS A 123 -0.40 4.44 6.98
C HIS A 123 -1.13 3.14 7.28
N TYR A 124 -1.56 2.45 6.23
CA TYR A 124 -1.91 1.03 6.26
C TYR A 124 -0.81 0.27 5.53
N CYS A 125 0.01 -0.47 6.27
CA CYS A 125 1.03 -1.36 5.71
C CYS A 125 0.51 -2.79 5.78
N VAL A 126 0.11 -3.34 4.64
CA VAL A 126 -0.46 -4.68 4.50
C VAL A 126 0.60 -5.62 3.92
N PRO A 127 1.03 -6.66 4.65
CA PRO A 127 1.97 -7.64 4.11
C PRO A 127 1.32 -8.48 3.01
N ILE A 128 2.08 -8.78 1.97
CA ILE A 128 1.69 -9.67 0.86
C ILE A 128 2.38 -11.01 1.12
N LEU A 129 1.59 -12.07 1.27
CA LEU A 129 2.05 -13.40 1.66
C LEU A 129 1.90 -14.40 0.51
N LEU A 130 2.88 -15.28 0.36
CA LEU A 130 2.83 -16.50 -0.45
C LEU A 130 3.28 -17.66 0.42
N ASP A 131 2.40 -18.62 0.70
CA ASP A 131 2.67 -19.77 1.59
C ASP A 131 3.35 -19.37 2.91
N ASP A 132 2.74 -18.41 3.61
CA ASP A 132 3.22 -17.78 4.86
C ASP A 132 4.52 -16.97 4.78
N GLU A 133 5.18 -16.93 3.62
CA GLU A 133 6.36 -16.10 3.39
C GLU A 133 5.98 -14.72 2.86
N VAL A 134 6.66 -13.70 3.37
CA VAL A 134 6.43 -12.32 2.92
C VAL A 134 7.13 -12.12 1.58
N VAL A 135 6.35 -11.80 0.55
CA VAL A 135 6.86 -11.46 -0.78
C VAL A 135 6.82 -9.95 -1.05
N GLY A 136 6.10 -9.19 -0.23
CA GLY A 136 6.03 -7.74 -0.36
C GLY A 136 5.16 -7.07 0.69
N VAL A 137 4.99 -5.76 0.56
CA VAL A 137 4.11 -4.93 1.40
C VAL A 137 3.41 -3.90 0.52
N LEU A 138 2.10 -3.78 0.67
CA LEU A 138 1.30 -2.67 0.14
C LEU A 138 1.17 -1.60 1.23
N MET A 139 1.55 -0.36 0.92
CA MET A 139 1.36 0.80 1.78
C MET A 139 0.32 1.74 1.17
N LEU A 140 -0.68 2.14 1.98
CA LEU A 140 -1.78 3.06 1.64
C LEU A 140 -1.93 4.17 2.69
#